data_AF-A0A0C2FLN9-F1
#
_entry.id   AF-A0A0C2FLN9-F1
#
_cell.length_a   1.000
_cell.length_b   1.000
_cell.length_c   1.000
_cell.angle_alpha   90.00
_cell.angle_beta   90.00
_cell.angle_gamma   90.00
#
_symmetry.space_group_name_H-M   'P 1'
#
loop_
_entity.id
_entity.type
_entity.pdbx_description
1 polymer ?
#
loop_
_entity_poly.entity_id
_entity_poly.type
_entity_poly.pdbx_seq_one_letter_code
_entity_poly.pdbx_strand_id
1 'polypeptide(L)'
;MRPPGPEERARVIPLADQRGTVPEDVVVRDFLQQTPPRLPPWLGYDAVGSELFEQITELPTYYLTRVERELLERHSPEIAELLACGRIAELGSGSAKKTRLLLESCVRLRQTTYLPIDVDRSMLASSGAALCAELESLEFIGLWGRYEAGLDWLRTHPGQPLAVTLLGSSFGNATRGERNALLGEIARTLNPGESFLVSADLDKDREVLETCYNDPAGYSAFADFRINYLTQLNHRYGADFVLDDFIPEARYNGDTSTVEGLLHARTDRTVSLPGLELTLRIPRGGFLNVGYSVKFDGRQLAREVEAHGFGLRAQWRDSEARYGLFLFRRSSTGSPARS
;
A
#
# COMPACT_ATOMS: atom_id res chain seq x y z
N MET A 1 13.56 -29.30 22.75
CA MET A 1 12.12 -29.09 22.46
C MET A 1 11.96 -29.08 20.95
N ARG A 2 10.94 -29.75 20.40
CA ARG A 2 10.60 -29.66 18.98
C ARG A 2 10.13 -28.21 18.71
N PRO A 3 10.56 -27.53 17.64
CA PRO A 3 10.03 -26.22 17.31
C PRO A 3 8.51 -26.31 17.11
N PRO A 4 7.74 -25.26 17.46
CA PRO A 4 6.30 -25.23 17.25
C PRO A 4 5.95 -25.46 15.78
N GLY A 5 4.82 -26.15 15.54
CA GLY A 5 4.35 -26.45 14.19
C GLY A 5 4.07 -25.16 13.39
N PRO A 6 4.03 -25.21 12.04
CA PRO A 6 3.75 -24.02 11.22
C PRO A 6 2.47 -23.28 11.63
N GLU A 7 1.40 -24.01 11.98
CA GLU A 7 0.12 -23.44 12.43
C GLU A 7 0.21 -22.75 13.79
N GLU A 8 1.10 -23.19 14.68
CA GLU A 8 1.31 -22.57 16.00
C GLU A 8 2.15 -21.28 15.89
N ARG A 9 2.90 -21.12 14.79
CA ARG A 9 3.76 -19.96 14.50
C ARG A 9 3.06 -18.84 13.72
N ALA A 10 1.89 -19.10 13.15
CA ALA A 10 1.10 -18.11 12.44
C ALA A 10 -0.19 -17.78 13.20
N ARG A 11 -0.34 -16.51 13.60
CA ARG A 11 -1.60 -16.02 14.19
C ARG A 11 -2.02 -14.69 13.57
N VAL A 12 -3.33 -14.47 13.47
CA VAL A 12 -3.91 -13.20 13.01
C VAL A 12 -4.65 -12.56 14.18
N ILE A 13 -4.28 -11.32 14.51
CA ILE A 13 -4.84 -10.53 15.59
C ILE A 13 -5.74 -9.45 14.99
N PRO A 14 -7.05 -9.43 15.31
CA PRO A 14 -7.89 -8.30 14.95
C PRO A 14 -7.46 -7.07 15.73
N LEU A 15 -7.25 -5.96 15.03
CA LEU A 15 -6.95 -4.69 15.66
C LEU A 15 -8.24 -3.90 15.84
N ALA A 16 -8.56 -3.61 17.09
CA ALA A 16 -9.54 -2.58 17.40
C ALA A 16 -8.93 -1.21 17.05
N ASP A 17 -9.67 -0.40 16.31
CA ASP A 17 -9.26 0.97 16.05
C ASP A 17 -9.49 1.78 17.35
N GLN A 18 -8.43 1.95 18.16
CA GLN A 18 -8.54 2.47 19.53
C GLN A 18 -8.69 4.00 19.60
N ARG A 19 -8.51 4.72 18.49
CA ARG A 19 -8.83 6.15 18.41
C ARG A 19 -10.29 6.26 18.03
N GLY A 20 -11.09 7.05 18.75
CA GLY A 20 -12.51 7.30 18.45
C GLY A 20 -12.73 7.55 16.97
N THR A 21 -13.05 6.49 16.24
CA THR A 21 -12.91 6.46 14.79
C THR A 21 -14.04 7.28 14.20
N VAL A 22 -13.67 8.12 13.24
CA VAL A 22 -14.64 8.64 12.30
C VAL A 22 -15.28 7.41 11.63
N PRO A 23 -16.61 7.22 11.73
CA PRO A 23 -17.29 6.09 11.09
C PRO A 23 -16.94 5.97 9.60
N GLU A 24 -16.84 4.75 9.08
CA GLU A 24 -16.39 4.50 7.69
C GLU A 24 -17.25 5.27 6.66
N ASP A 25 -18.56 5.31 6.88
CA ASP A 25 -19.53 6.07 6.10
C ASP A 25 -19.21 7.58 6.08
N VAL A 26 -18.83 8.16 7.21
CA VAL A 26 -18.42 9.57 7.28
C VAL A 26 -17.15 9.78 6.46
N VAL A 27 -16.16 8.89 6.57
CA VAL A 27 -14.92 9.00 5.78
C VAL A 27 -15.21 8.89 4.28
N VAL A 28 -16.01 7.90 3.85
CA VAL A 28 -16.35 7.71 2.44
C VAL A 28 -17.13 8.89 1.89
N ARG A 29 -18.08 9.43 2.66
CA ARG A 29 -18.83 10.64 2.31
C ARG A 29 -17.91 11.83 2.13
N ASP A 30 -16.99 12.06 3.06
CA ASP A 30 -16.04 13.18 2.99
C ASP A 30 -15.14 13.08 1.74
N PHE A 31 -14.68 11.87 1.38
CA PHE A 31 -13.93 11.60 0.16
C PHE A 31 -14.72 11.93 -1.11
N LEU A 32 -15.99 11.53 -1.16
CA LEU A 32 -16.90 11.79 -2.28
C LEU A 32 -17.27 13.27 -2.44
N GLN A 33 -17.10 14.07 -1.39
CA GLN A 33 -17.34 15.52 -1.41
C GLN A 33 -16.09 16.36 -1.72
N GLN A 34 -14.93 15.72 -1.92
CA GLN A 34 -13.71 16.41 -2.35
C GLN A 34 -13.85 16.97 -3.77
N THR A 35 -12.95 17.88 -4.15
CA THR A 35 -12.86 18.42 -5.51
C THR A 35 -11.46 18.16 -6.07
N PRO A 36 -11.32 17.23 -7.04
CA PRO A 36 -12.37 16.36 -7.59
C PRO A 36 -12.85 15.30 -6.57
N PRO A 37 -14.06 14.72 -6.75
CA PRO A 37 -14.53 13.61 -5.91
C PRO A 37 -13.59 12.41 -5.99
N ARG A 38 -13.30 11.81 -4.84
CA ARG A 38 -12.40 10.65 -4.73
C ARG A 38 -13.07 9.50 -3.99
N LEU A 39 -12.62 8.28 -4.25
CA LEU A 39 -12.96 7.11 -3.45
C LEU A 39 -11.79 6.68 -2.57
N PRO A 40 -12.06 6.27 -1.32
CA PRO A 40 -11.00 5.77 -0.46
C PRO A 40 -10.39 4.48 -1.03
N PRO A 41 -9.05 4.34 -1.03
CA PRO A 41 -8.38 3.24 -1.73
C PRO A 41 -8.74 1.86 -1.20
N TRP A 42 -8.99 1.71 0.11
CA TRP A 42 -9.34 0.42 0.72
C TRP A 42 -10.69 -0.13 0.23
N LEU A 43 -11.57 0.73 -0.31
CA LEU A 43 -12.87 0.30 -0.83
C LEU A 43 -12.71 -0.65 -2.02
N GLY A 44 -11.63 -0.51 -2.80
CA GLY A 44 -11.35 -1.36 -3.96
C GLY A 44 -10.74 -2.72 -3.62
N TYR A 45 -10.42 -3.02 -2.35
CA TYR A 45 -9.72 -4.25 -1.93
C TYR A 45 -10.63 -5.15 -1.08
N ASP A 46 -11.86 -5.38 -1.53
CA ASP A 46 -12.63 -6.55 -1.09
C ASP A 46 -12.04 -7.83 -1.73
N ALA A 47 -12.65 -8.99 -1.46
CA ALA A 47 -12.13 -10.27 -1.99
C ALA A 47 -11.99 -10.27 -3.53
N VAL A 48 -12.96 -9.70 -4.24
CA VAL A 48 -12.93 -9.60 -5.72
C VAL A 48 -11.85 -8.62 -6.16
N GLY A 49 -11.79 -7.44 -5.54
CA GLY A 49 -10.79 -6.43 -5.84
C GLY A 49 -9.36 -6.90 -5.60
N SER A 50 -9.11 -7.65 -4.53
CA SER A 50 -7.82 -8.28 -4.26
C SER A 50 -7.42 -9.28 -5.35
N GLU A 51 -8.36 -10.11 -5.84
CA GLU A 51 -8.09 -11.05 -6.94
C GLU A 51 -7.80 -10.31 -8.26
N LEU A 52 -8.58 -9.28 -8.58
CA LEU A 52 -8.34 -8.43 -9.75
C LEU A 52 -6.97 -7.74 -9.68
N PHE A 53 -6.56 -7.30 -8.49
CA PHE A 53 -5.23 -6.73 -8.32
C PHE A 53 -4.12 -7.75 -8.53
N GLU A 54 -4.26 -9.00 -8.06
CA GLU A 54 -3.30 -10.06 -8.38
C GLU A 54 -3.23 -10.32 -9.90
N GLN A 55 -4.36 -10.28 -10.62
CA GLN A 55 -4.36 -10.35 -12.08
C GLN A 55 -3.63 -9.16 -12.73
N ILE A 56 -3.84 -7.94 -12.21
CA ILE A 56 -3.09 -6.74 -12.64
C ILE A 56 -1.59 -6.97 -12.50
N THR A 57 -1.14 -7.61 -11.41
CA THR A 57 0.30 -7.84 -11.20
C THR A 57 0.96 -8.77 -12.21
N GLU A 58 0.16 -9.56 -12.94
CA GLU A 58 0.61 -10.50 -13.98
C GLU A 58 0.46 -9.93 -15.40
N LEU A 59 -0.10 -8.71 -15.56
CA LEU A 59 -0.22 -8.08 -16.86
C LEU A 59 1.17 -7.79 -17.46
N PRO A 60 1.37 -8.04 -18.77
CA PRO A 60 2.67 -7.83 -19.42
C PRO A 60 3.12 -6.37 -19.40
N THR A 61 2.18 -5.43 -19.31
CA THR A 61 2.44 -3.99 -19.25
C THR A 61 2.68 -3.48 -17.82
N TYR A 62 2.28 -4.24 -16.78
CA TYR A 62 2.41 -3.82 -15.38
C TYR A 62 3.79 -4.19 -14.81
N TYR A 63 4.80 -3.37 -15.12
CA TYR A 63 6.19 -3.70 -14.80
C TYR A 63 6.54 -3.67 -13.31
N LEU A 64 5.79 -2.94 -12.47
CA LEU A 64 6.18 -2.62 -11.09
C LEU A 64 6.48 -3.87 -10.26
N THR A 65 5.59 -4.87 -10.32
CA THR A 65 5.74 -6.10 -9.53
C THR A 65 6.98 -6.87 -9.93
N ARG A 66 7.23 -7.01 -11.24
CA ARG A 66 8.39 -7.75 -11.77
C ARG A 66 9.70 -7.07 -11.39
N VAL A 67 9.80 -5.76 -11.59
CA VAL A 67 11.04 -5.02 -11.32
C VAL A 67 11.34 -4.97 -9.82
N GLU A 68 10.33 -4.78 -8.97
CA GLU A 68 10.51 -4.82 -7.53
C GLU A 68 10.97 -6.21 -7.06
N ARG A 69 10.37 -7.27 -7.62
CA ARG A 69 10.78 -8.65 -7.34
C ARG A 69 12.23 -8.89 -7.74
N GLU A 70 12.65 -8.50 -8.94
CA GLU A 70 14.04 -8.63 -9.41
C GLU A 70 15.03 -7.89 -8.48
N LEU A 71 14.67 -6.68 -8.03
CA LEU A 71 15.48 -5.94 -7.05
C LEU A 71 15.55 -6.66 -5.70
N LEU A 72 14.44 -7.20 -5.20
CA LEU A 72 14.43 -7.97 -3.95
C LEU A 72 15.21 -9.27 -4.08
N GLU A 73 15.11 -10.00 -5.19
CA GLU A 73 15.88 -11.23 -5.43
C GLU A 73 17.39 -10.94 -5.39
N ARG A 74 17.82 -9.81 -5.98
CA ARG A 74 19.22 -9.42 -6.03
C ARG A 74 19.76 -8.86 -4.71
N HIS A 75 18.97 -8.04 -4.02
CA HIS A 75 19.47 -7.21 -2.92
C HIS A 75 18.99 -7.61 -1.53
N SER A 76 18.07 -8.57 -1.39
CA SER A 76 17.59 -9.02 -0.07
C SER A 76 18.69 -9.43 0.91
N PRO A 77 19.80 -10.10 0.51
CA PRO A 77 20.89 -10.39 1.44
C PRO A 77 21.50 -9.13 2.07
N GLU A 78 21.85 -8.13 1.24
CA GLU A 78 22.40 -6.85 1.68
C GLU A 78 21.39 -6.05 2.51
N ILE A 79 20.12 -6.01 2.07
CA ILE A 79 19.04 -5.33 2.80
C ILE A 79 18.90 -5.97 4.19
N ALA A 80 18.87 -7.30 4.30
CA ALA A 80 18.72 -8.01 5.57
C ALA A 80 19.88 -7.76 6.54
N GLU A 81 21.11 -7.62 6.03
CA GLU A 81 22.28 -7.20 6.83
C GLU A 81 22.10 -5.77 7.34
N LEU A 82 21.74 -4.82 6.47
CA LEU A 82 21.59 -3.41 6.82
C LEU A 82 20.40 -3.12 7.75
N LEU A 83 19.31 -3.87 7.63
CA LEU A 83 18.18 -3.80 8.57
C LEU A 83 18.65 -4.10 10.00
N ALA A 84 19.61 -5.04 10.15
CA ALA A 84 20.22 -5.42 11.41
C ALA A 84 19.23 -5.75 12.54
N CYS A 85 18.01 -6.18 12.19
CA CYS A 85 16.95 -6.51 13.14
C CYS A 85 16.15 -7.74 12.69
N GLY A 86 15.44 -8.36 13.64
CA GLY A 86 14.61 -9.54 13.42
C GLY A 86 13.10 -9.24 13.38
N ARG A 87 12.65 -8.07 13.83
CA ARG A 87 11.22 -7.68 13.77
C ARG A 87 10.97 -6.84 12.53
N ILE A 88 10.10 -7.30 11.64
CA ILE A 88 9.80 -6.68 10.35
C ILE A 88 8.29 -6.52 10.25
N ALA A 89 7.81 -5.28 10.32
CA ALA A 89 6.42 -4.94 10.06
C ALA A 89 6.24 -4.47 8.62
N GLU A 90 5.19 -4.92 7.95
CA GLU A 90 4.88 -4.48 6.58
C GLU A 90 3.51 -3.84 6.50
N LEU A 91 3.45 -2.66 5.92
CA LEU A 91 2.21 -1.92 5.68
C LEU A 91 1.64 -2.34 4.32
N GLY A 92 0.50 -3.03 4.32
CA GLY A 92 -0.17 -3.51 3.11
C GLY A 92 0.59 -4.67 2.49
N SER A 93 0.67 -5.78 3.22
CA SER A 93 1.48 -6.94 2.81
C SER A 93 0.95 -7.65 1.57
N GLY A 94 -0.36 -7.56 1.30
CA GLY A 94 -1.01 -8.36 0.26
C GLY A 94 -0.62 -9.84 0.39
N SER A 95 -0.32 -10.50 -0.73
CA SER A 95 0.08 -11.90 -0.76
C SER A 95 1.48 -12.20 -0.18
N ALA A 96 2.25 -11.18 0.22
CA ALA A 96 3.61 -11.28 0.78
C ALA A 96 4.62 -12.05 -0.09
N LYS A 97 4.28 -12.40 -1.34
CA LYS A 97 5.15 -13.15 -2.28
C LYS A 97 6.52 -12.49 -2.49
N LYS A 98 6.52 -11.16 -2.56
CA LYS A 98 7.73 -10.33 -2.71
C LYS A 98 8.51 -10.28 -1.40
N THR A 99 7.82 -10.02 -0.30
CA THR A 99 8.41 -9.89 1.04
C THR A 99 9.08 -11.19 1.49
N ARG A 100 8.56 -12.35 1.07
CA ARG A 100 9.21 -13.66 1.29
C ARG A 100 10.71 -13.63 0.96
N LEU A 101 11.12 -13.00 -0.14
CA LEU A 101 12.53 -12.92 -0.58
C LEU A 101 13.43 -12.21 0.46
N LEU A 102 12.88 -11.15 1.06
CA LEU A 102 13.54 -10.43 2.14
C LEU A 102 13.55 -11.26 3.42
N LEU A 103 12.40 -11.83 3.79
CA LEU A 103 12.25 -12.66 4.99
C LEU A 103 13.21 -13.86 4.97
N GLU A 104 13.38 -14.51 3.82
CA GLU A 104 14.36 -15.58 3.59
C GLU A 104 15.78 -15.16 3.95
N SER A 105 16.17 -13.95 3.58
CA SER A 105 17.48 -13.41 3.92
C SER A 105 17.58 -13.08 5.42
N CYS A 106 16.51 -12.57 6.01
CA CYS A 106 16.46 -12.28 7.45
C CYS A 106 16.53 -13.56 8.31
N VAL A 107 15.74 -14.59 7.99
CA VAL A 107 15.72 -15.86 8.74
C VAL A 107 17.06 -16.60 8.71
N ARG A 108 17.84 -16.45 7.64
CA ARG A 108 19.21 -17.00 7.54
C ARG A 108 20.18 -16.32 8.50
N LEU A 109 19.97 -15.04 8.81
CA LEU A 109 20.87 -14.26 9.65
C LEU A 109 20.48 -14.28 11.13
N ARG A 110 19.19 -14.42 11.45
CA ARG A 110 18.66 -14.32 12.82
C ARG A 110 17.22 -14.79 12.94
N GLN A 111 16.77 -15.01 14.18
CA GLN A 111 15.36 -15.20 14.50
C GLN A 111 14.55 -14.01 13.98
N THR A 112 13.50 -14.28 13.21
CA THR A 112 12.71 -13.25 12.52
C THR A 112 11.24 -13.38 12.88
N THR A 113 10.63 -12.26 13.26
CA THR A 113 9.17 -12.12 13.47
C THR A 113 8.65 -11.14 12.42
N TYR A 114 7.74 -11.63 11.57
CA TYR A 114 7.06 -10.85 10.55
C TYR A 114 5.68 -10.41 11.03
N LEU A 115 5.40 -9.11 10.87
CA LEU A 115 4.25 -8.39 11.40
C LEU A 115 3.50 -7.69 10.24
N PRO A 116 2.87 -8.43 9.31
CA PRO A 116 2.11 -7.82 8.23
C PRO A 116 0.85 -7.13 8.75
N ILE A 117 0.58 -5.92 8.27
CA ILE A 117 -0.61 -5.13 8.55
C ILE A 117 -1.43 -5.04 7.27
N ASP A 118 -2.64 -5.60 7.28
CA ASP A 118 -3.51 -5.63 6.11
C ASP A 118 -5.00 -5.58 6.50
N VAL A 119 -5.83 -5.06 5.60
CA VAL A 119 -7.28 -5.00 5.77
C VAL A 119 -7.95 -6.32 5.36
N ASP A 120 -7.28 -7.14 4.56
CA ASP A 120 -7.77 -8.46 4.14
C ASP A 120 -7.32 -9.56 5.10
N ARG A 121 -8.24 -10.00 5.96
CA ARG A 121 -8.02 -11.11 6.90
C ARG A 121 -7.67 -12.43 6.19
N SER A 122 -8.29 -12.70 5.06
CA SER A 122 -8.11 -13.95 4.32
C SER A 122 -6.69 -14.01 3.75
N MET A 123 -6.19 -12.88 3.27
CA MET A 123 -4.83 -12.73 2.78
C MET A 123 -3.79 -12.89 3.90
N LEU A 124 -4.04 -12.31 5.08
CA LEU A 124 -3.16 -12.51 6.25
C LEU A 124 -3.10 -13.98 6.68
N ALA A 125 -4.24 -14.68 6.66
CA ALA A 125 -4.30 -16.08 7.05
C ALA A 125 -3.57 -16.99 6.04
N SER A 126 -3.82 -16.80 4.74
CA SER A 126 -3.22 -17.63 3.68
C SER A 126 -1.71 -17.39 3.54
N SER A 127 -1.28 -16.13 3.55
CA SER A 127 0.15 -15.77 3.49
C SER A 127 0.90 -16.25 4.74
N GLY A 128 0.32 -16.15 5.94
CA GLY A 128 0.92 -16.64 7.16
C GLY A 128 1.13 -18.16 7.17
N ALA A 129 0.14 -18.92 6.70
CA ALA A 129 0.26 -20.37 6.57
C ALA A 129 1.37 -20.76 5.57
N ALA A 130 1.40 -20.13 4.39
CA ALA A 130 2.41 -20.38 3.37
C ALA A 130 3.83 -20.03 3.84
N LEU A 131 4.02 -18.82 4.38
CA LEU A 131 5.33 -18.37 4.85
C LEU A 131 5.87 -19.22 6.00
N CYS A 132 5.04 -19.61 6.96
CA CYS A 132 5.48 -20.46 8.07
C CYS A 132 5.79 -21.91 7.62
N ALA A 133 5.15 -22.40 6.56
CA ALA A 133 5.47 -23.70 5.97
C ALA A 133 6.81 -23.67 5.22
N GLU A 134 7.12 -22.56 4.55
CA GLU A 134 8.35 -22.39 3.75
C GLU A 134 9.56 -21.95 4.59
N LEU A 135 9.34 -21.18 5.66
CA LEU A 135 10.37 -20.57 6.50
C LEU A 135 10.28 -21.09 7.94
N GLU A 136 11.04 -22.16 8.25
CA GLU A 136 10.96 -22.92 9.52
C GLU A 136 11.23 -22.10 10.80
N SER A 137 11.98 -21.00 10.72
CA SER A 137 12.32 -20.14 11.87
C SER A 137 11.53 -18.83 11.92
N LEU A 138 10.61 -18.59 10.99
CA LEU A 138 9.77 -17.40 10.97
C LEU A 138 8.66 -17.48 12.04
N GLU A 139 8.49 -16.43 12.84
CA GLU A 139 7.23 -16.20 13.56
C GLU A 139 6.36 -15.22 12.75
N PHE A 140 5.08 -15.53 12.59
CA PHE A 140 4.13 -14.71 11.86
C PHE A 140 3.02 -14.20 12.78
N ILE A 141 2.86 -12.88 12.82
CA ILE A 141 1.80 -12.20 13.58
C ILE A 141 1.10 -11.22 12.64
N GLY A 142 0.04 -11.67 11.99
CA GLY A 142 -0.80 -10.83 11.14
C GLY A 142 -1.61 -9.84 11.97
N LEU A 143 -1.53 -8.57 11.62
CA LEU A 143 -2.19 -7.46 12.27
C LEU A 143 -3.36 -7.00 11.39
N TRP A 144 -4.54 -7.55 11.64
CA TRP A 144 -5.72 -7.29 10.80
C TRP A 144 -6.35 -5.94 11.13
N GLY A 145 -6.14 -4.96 10.25
CA GLY A 145 -6.62 -3.60 10.42
C GLY A 145 -5.93 -2.62 9.46
N ARG A 146 -6.26 -1.34 9.61
CA ARG A 146 -5.62 -0.25 8.84
C ARG A 146 -4.21 0.03 9.35
N TYR A 147 -3.42 0.76 8.55
CA TYR A 147 -2.04 1.09 8.88
C TYR A 147 -1.92 1.79 10.23
N GLU A 148 -2.83 2.70 10.55
CA GLU A 148 -2.84 3.47 11.80
C GLU A 148 -2.98 2.56 13.01
N ALA A 149 -3.94 1.63 12.98
CA ALA A 149 -4.16 0.67 14.05
C ALA A 149 -2.96 -0.28 14.21
N GLY A 150 -2.35 -0.72 13.11
CA GLY A 150 -1.14 -1.54 13.13
C GLY A 150 0.05 -0.80 13.74
N LEU A 151 0.25 0.47 13.37
CA LEU A 151 1.30 1.32 13.92
C LEU A 151 1.07 1.64 15.41
N ASP A 152 -0.19 1.83 15.85
CA ASP A 152 -0.57 1.96 17.25
C ASP A 152 -0.27 0.67 18.05
N TRP A 153 -0.58 -0.49 17.48
CA TRP A 153 -0.27 -1.79 18.09
C TRP A 153 1.24 -1.97 18.27
N LEU A 154 2.04 -1.63 17.25
CA LEU A 154 3.51 -1.73 17.32
C LEU A 154 4.11 -0.82 18.42
N ARG A 155 3.55 0.37 18.63
CA ARG A 155 3.96 1.29 19.71
C ARG A 155 3.65 0.75 21.11
N THR A 156 2.50 0.08 21.26
CA THR A 156 2.04 -0.45 22.55
C THR A 156 2.63 -1.83 22.87
N HIS A 157 3.24 -2.49 21.88
CA HIS A 157 3.90 -3.79 22.02
C HIS A 157 5.38 -3.70 21.62
N PRO A 158 6.18 -2.86 22.32
CA PRO A 158 7.60 -2.69 22.01
C PRO A 158 8.38 -4.00 22.19
N GLY A 159 9.57 -4.09 21.61
CA GLY A 159 10.46 -5.22 21.83
C GLY A 159 11.80 -5.04 21.15
N GLN A 160 12.26 -6.06 20.41
CA GLN A 160 13.50 -5.96 19.62
C GLN A 160 13.42 -4.82 18.59
N PRO A 161 14.58 -4.34 18.08
CA PRO A 161 14.60 -3.33 17.03
C PRO A 161 13.67 -3.67 15.87
N LEU A 162 12.92 -2.68 15.41
CA LEU A 162 11.91 -2.80 14.38
C LEU A 162 12.41 -2.29 13.02
N ALA A 163 11.99 -2.96 11.95
CA ALA A 163 11.94 -2.39 10.61
C ALA A 163 10.48 -2.27 10.17
N VAL A 164 10.07 -1.11 9.68
CA VAL A 164 8.80 -0.96 8.95
C VAL A 164 9.09 -0.99 7.46
N THR A 165 8.32 -1.75 6.70
CA THR A 165 8.41 -1.86 5.25
C THR A 165 7.11 -1.39 4.60
N LEU A 166 7.23 -0.74 3.44
CA LEU A 166 6.11 -0.35 2.60
C LEU A 166 6.52 -0.58 1.14
N LEU A 167 6.11 -1.72 0.59
CA LEU A 167 6.53 -2.20 -0.73
C LEU A 167 5.42 -1.96 -1.78
N GLY A 168 5.68 -2.34 -3.04
CA GLY A 168 4.75 -2.19 -4.15
C GLY A 168 4.58 -0.77 -4.68
N SER A 169 5.46 0.17 -4.33
CA SER A 169 5.25 1.60 -4.57
C SER A 169 3.94 2.15 -3.96
N SER A 170 3.38 1.45 -2.98
CA SER A 170 2.12 1.81 -2.30
C SER A 170 2.20 3.15 -1.57
N PHE A 171 3.41 3.61 -1.24
CA PHE A 171 3.63 4.96 -0.73
C PHE A 171 3.12 6.04 -1.69
N GLY A 172 3.17 5.78 -3.00
CA GLY A 172 2.65 6.67 -4.04
C GLY A 172 1.11 6.70 -4.14
N ASN A 173 0.40 5.81 -3.45
CA ASN A 173 -1.08 5.74 -3.55
C ASN A 173 -1.81 6.80 -2.72
N ALA A 174 -1.03 7.64 -2.05
CA ALA A 174 -1.48 8.69 -1.15
C ALA A 174 -1.08 10.07 -1.68
N THR A 175 -1.94 11.06 -1.44
CA THR A 175 -1.63 12.48 -1.64
C THR A 175 -0.45 12.90 -0.77
N ARG A 176 0.16 14.04 -1.08
CA ARG A 176 1.29 14.57 -0.28
C ARG A 176 0.94 14.75 1.20
N GLY A 177 -0.29 15.19 1.50
CA GLY A 177 -0.77 15.35 2.88
C GLY A 177 -0.92 14.02 3.60
N GLU A 178 -1.54 13.03 2.94
CA GLU A 178 -1.70 11.67 3.49
C GLU A 178 -0.34 10.99 3.70
N ARG A 179 0.61 11.11 2.75
CA ARG A 179 1.98 10.61 2.92
C ARG A 179 2.70 11.27 4.08
N ASN A 180 2.55 12.59 4.25
CA ASN A 180 3.13 13.31 5.37
C ASN A 180 2.57 12.80 6.72
N ALA A 181 1.25 12.57 6.80
CA ALA A 181 0.62 12.00 7.98
C ALA A 181 1.13 10.58 8.28
N LEU A 182 1.22 9.71 7.26
CA LEU A 182 1.73 8.35 7.39
C LEU A 182 3.19 8.32 7.86
N LEU A 183 4.06 9.15 7.25
CA LEU A 183 5.45 9.28 7.71
C LEU A 183 5.54 9.75 9.16
N GLY A 184 4.64 10.65 9.58
CA GLY A 184 4.55 11.08 10.98
C GLY A 184 4.14 9.95 11.93
N GLU A 185 3.23 9.06 11.52
CA GLU A 185 2.88 7.86 12.29
C GLU A 185 4.05 6.87 12.36
N ILE A 186 4.74 6.60 11.23
CA ILE A 186 5.91 5.73 11.17
C ILE A 186 7.05 6.29 12.05
N ALA A 187 7.31 7.60 11.99
CA ALA A 187 8.33 8.28 12.79
C ALA A 187 8.07 8.20 14.30
N ARG A 188 6.79 8.12 14.70
CA ARG A 188 6.36 7.93 16.10
C ARG A 188 6.41 6.47 16.54
N THR A 189 6.38 5.52 15.60
CA THR A 189 6.53 4.09 15.88
C THR A 189 7.99 3.67 16.01
N LEU A 190 8.88 4.22 15.18
CA LEU A 190 10.28 3.81 15.13
C LEU A 190 11.15 4.61 16.13
N ASN A 191 11.91 3.88 16.94
CA ASN A 191 12.95 4.40 17.82
C ASN A 191 14.20 4.81 17.01
N PRO A 192 15.05 5.71 17.53
CA PRO A 192 16.35 6.01 16.93
C PRO A 192 17.16 4.75 16.61
N GLY A 193 17.67 4.67 15.39
CA GLY A 193 18.42 3.51 14.90
C GLY A 193 17.56 2.40 14.28
N GLU A 194 16.25 2.48 14.33
CA GLU A 194 15.33 1.55 13.63
C GLU A 194 15.10 1.98 12.18
N SER A 195 14.58 1.06 11.36
CA SER A 195 14.65 1.17 9.90
C SER A 195 13.29 1.36 9.25
N PHE A 196 13.25 2.13 8.17
CA PHE A 196 12.11 2.22 7.26
C PHE A 196 12.58 1.87 5.85
N LEU A 197 12.04 0.79 5.28
CA LEU A 197 12.31 0.36 3.91
C LEU A 197 11.07 0.65 3.06
N VAL A 198 11.24 1.45 2.02
CA VAL A 198 10.13 1.81 1.12
C VAL A 198 10.54 1.59 -0.32
N SER A 199 9.62 1.08 -1.12
CA SER A 199 9.80 1.07 -2.56
C SER A 199 9.02 2.18 -3.23
N ALA A 200 9.54 2.66 -4.35
CA ALA A 200 8.92 3.73 -5.12
C ALA A 200 9.18 3.55 -6.60
N ASP A 201 8.11 3.70 -7.37
CA ASP A 201 8.18 3.89 -8.81
C ASP A 201 8.60 5.34 -9.11
N LEU A 202 9.60 5.51 -9.98
CA LEU A 202 10.20 6.80 -10.25
C LEU A 202 9.65 7.43 -11.53
N ASP A 203 9.80 8.74 -11.65
CA ASP A 203 9.22 9.47 -12.76
C ASP A 203 9.87 9.12 -14.12
N LYS A 204 9.03 8.97 -15.14
CA LYS A 204 9.40 8.46 -16.46
C LYS A 204 8.38 8.86 -17.53
N ASP A 205 8.60 8.43 -18.76
CA ASP A 205 7.78 8.83 -19.89
C ASP A 205 6.30 8.51 -19.69
N ARG A 206 5.45 9.50 -20.01
CA ARG A 206 3.99 9.43 -19.90
C ARG A 206 3.43 8.14 -20.49
N GLU A 207 3.87 7.79 -21.69
CA GLU A 207 3.35 6.62 -22.42
C GLU A 207 3.61 5.32 -21.67
N VAL A 208 4.79 5.17 -21.05
CA VAL A 208 5.12 3.99 -20.23
C VAL A 208 4.20 3.92 -19.01
N LEU A 209 3.98 5.06 -18.35
CA LEU A 209 3.11 5.14 -17.18
C LEU A 209 1.64 4.89 -17.53
N GLU A 210 1.11 5.50 -18.58
CA GLU A 210 -0.29 5.29 -18.99
C GLU A 210 -0.51 3.86 -19.50
N THR A 211 0.45 3.29 -20.24
CA THR A 211 0.40 1.88 -20.68
C THR A 211 0.44 0.90 -19.51
N CYS A 212 1.20 1.22 -18.47
CA CYS A 212 1.29 0.39 -17.27
C CYS A 212 -0.04 0.32 -16.49
N TYR A 213 -0.87 1.36 -16.53
CA TYR A 213 -2.08 1.47 -15.69
C TYR A 213 -3.40 1.28 -16.45
N ASN A 214 -3.34 1.03 -17.74
CA ASN A 214 -4.48 0.69 -18.58
C ASN A 214 -4.33 -0.73 -19.12
N ASP A 215 -5.46 -1.42 -19.32
CA ASP A 215 -5.44 -2.79 -19.82
C ASP A 215 -4.86 -2.87 -21.22
N PRO A 216 -3.92 -3.81 -21.49
CA PRO A 216 -3.54 -4.15 -22.85
C PRO A 216 -4.71 -4.81 -23.60
N ALA A 217 -4.63 -4.85 -24.92
CA ALA A 217 -5.68 -5.45 -25.74
C ALA A 217 -5.96 -6.91 -25.33
N GLY A 218 -7.23 -7.22 -25.07
CA GLY A 218 -7.69 -8.55 -24.64
C GLY A 218 -7.69 -8.77 -23.13
N TYR A 219 -7.34 -7.77 -22.32
CA TYR A 219 -7.39 -7.80 -20.86
C TYR A 219 -8.41 -6.79 -20.33
N SER A 220 -8.89 -6.99 -19.09
CA SER A 220 -9.86 -6.10 -18.43
C SER A 220 -9.62 -5.90 -16.94
N ALA A 221 -8.55 -6.45 -16.38
CA ALA A 221 -8.33 -6.49 -14.94
C ALA A 221 -8.29 -5.08 -14.32
N PHE A 222 -7.68 -4.10 -14.99
CA PHE A 222 -7.65 -2.71 -14.53
C PHE A 222 -9.00 -2.01 -14.63
N ALA A 223 -9.74 -2.24 -15.72
CA ALA A 223 -11.08 -1.72 -15.93
C ALA A 223 -12.04 -2.26 -14.86
N ASP A 224 -12.04 -3.57 -14.68
CA ASP A 224 -12.87 -4.29 -13.72
C ASP A 224 -12.53 -3.88 -12.28
N PHE A 225 -11.24 -3.74 -11.96
CA PHE A 225 -10.80 -3.27 -10.63
C PHE A 225 -11.34 -1.87 -10.31
N ARG A 226 -11.30 -0.94 -11.29
CA ARG A 226 -11.84 0.42 -11.09
C ARG A 226 -13.36 0.40 -10.96
N ILE A 227 -14.06 -0.39 -11.79
CA ILE A 227 -15.52 -0.53 -11.71
C ILE A 227 -15.97 -1.16 -10.39
N ASN A 228 -15.17 -2.06 -9.82
CA ASN A 228 -15.48 -2.71 -8.53
C ASN A 228 -15.71 -1.68 -7.40
N TYR A 229 -15.07 -0.52 -7.42
CA TYR A 229 -15.36 0.55 -6.46
C TYR A 229 -16.85 0.95 -6.46
N LEU A 230 -17.47 1.07 -7.63
CA LEU A 230 -18.89 1.40 -7.74
C LEU A 230 -19.77 0.24 -7.27
N THR A 231 -19.37 -1.00 -7.57
CA THR A 231 -20.04 -2.21 -7.05
C THR A 231 -20.05 -2.20 -5.52
N GLN A 232 -18.93 -1.83 -4.89
CA GLN A 232 -18.83 -1.74 -3.43
C GLN A 232 -19.70 -0.62 -2.85
N LEU A 233 -19.79 0.54 -3.51
CA LEU A 233 -20.72 1.60 -3.08
C LEU A 233 -22.18 1.14 -3.17
N ASN A 234 -22.55 0.47 -4.27
CA ASN A 234 -23.90 -0.08 -4.45
C ASN A 234 -24.23 -1.08 -3.34
N HIS A 235 -23.31 -2.00 -3.05
CA HIS A 235 -23.50 -3.04 -2.05
C HIS A 235 -23.50 -2.52 -0.61
N ARG A 236 -22.53 -1.68 -0.24
CA ARG A 236 -22.32 -1.23 1.15
C ARG A 236 -23.25 -0.08 1.56
N TYR A 237 -23.59 0.82 0.64
CA TYR A 237 -24.32 2.05 0.96
C TYR A 237 -25.62 2.21 0.16
N GLY A 238 -26.05 1.16 -0.55
CA GLY A 238 -27.28 1.18 -1.34
C GLY A 238 -27.23 2.18 -2.50
N ALA A 239 -26.03 2.47 -3.02
CA ALA A 239 -25.89 3.36 -4.16
C ALA A 239 -26.55 2.77 -5.42
N ASP A 240 -26.97 3.64 -6.34
CA ASP A 240 -27.63 3.27 -7.59
C ASP A 240 -26.75 3.53 -8.83
N PHE A 241 -25.43 3.32 -8.72
CA PHE A 241 -24.54 3.40 -9.88
C PHE A 241 -24.92 2.35 -10.92
N VAL A 242 -25.20 2.80 -12.15
CA VAL A 242 -25.28 1.94 -13.33
C VAL A 242 -23.87 1.83 -13.92
N LEU A 243 -23.25 0.66 -13.75
CA LEU A 243 -21.81 0.48 -13.99
C LEU A 243 -21.38 0.80 -15.43
N ASP A 244 -22.18 0.36 -16.42
CA ASP A 244 -21.90 0.56 -17.86
C ASP A 244 -21.83 2.03 -18.28
N ASP A 245 -22.35 2.93 -17.45
CA ASP A 245 -22.34 4.37 -17.69
C ASP A 245 -21.01 5.04 -17.31
N PHE A 246 -20.05 4.26 -16.78
CA PHE A 246 -18.72 4.74 -16.41
C PHE A 246 -17.63 4.13 -17.28
N ILE A 247 -16.68 4.95 -17.71
CA ILE A 247 -15.50 4.54 -18.47
C ILE A 247 -14.29 4.58 -17.54
N PRO A 248 -13.67 3.44 -17.23
CA PRO A 248 -12.42 3.42 -16.48
C PRO A 248 -11.26 3.87 -17.37
N GLU A 249 -10.40 4.73 -16.84
CA GLU A 249 -9.19 5.20 -17.52
C GLU A 249 -8.11 5.53 -16.48
N ALA A 250 -6.84 5.31 -16.84
CA ALA A 250 -5.71 5.88 -16.11
C ALA A 250 -5.06 7.00 -16.94
N ARG A 251 -4.80 8.15 -16.31
CA ARG A 251 -4.10 9.27 -16.95
C ARG A 251 -2.92 9.69 -16.12
N TYR A 252 -1.80 10.00 -16.77
CA TYR A 252 -0.66 10.58 -16.09
C TYR A 252 -0.75 12.11 -16.11
N ASN A 253 -0.65 12.72 -14.94
CA ASN A 253 -0.57 14.15 -14.75
C ASN A 253 0.89 14.53 -14.47
N GLY A 254 1.52 15.18 -15.46
CA GLY A 254 2.94 15.55 -15.38
C GLY A 254 3.22 16.72 -14.44
N ASP A 255 2.22 17.53 -14.10
CA ASP A 255 2.40 18.66 -13.17
C ASP A 255 2.50 18.16 -11.72
N THR A 256 1.88 17.01 -11.43
CA THR A 256 1.87 16.37 -10.11
C THR A 256 2.66 15.07 -10.07
N SER A 257 3.30 14.68 -11.18
CA SER A 257 3.95 13.38 -11.39
C SER A 257 3.08 12.20 -10.90
N THR A 258 1.78 12.21 -11.22
CA THR A 258 0.82 11.25 -10.65
C THR A 258 0.04 10.54 -11.74
N VAL A 259 -0.02 9.21 -11.68
CA VAL A 259 -1.03 8.46 -12.43
C VAL A 259 -2.33 8.47 -11.63
N GLU A 260 -3.40 8.93 -12.25
CA GLU A 260 -4.74 9.02 -11.66
C GLU A 260 -5.63 7.94 -12.28
N GLY A 261 -6.25 7.10 -11.44
CA GLY A 261 -7.29 6.18 -11.86
C GLY A 261 -8.64 6.90 -11.82
N LEU A 262 -9.35 6.93 -12.94
CA LEU A 262 -10.55 7.72 -13.13
C LEU A 262 -11.72 6.84 -13.61
N LEU A 263 -12.93 7.19 -13.21
CA LEU A 263 -14.18 6.67 -13.74
C LEU A 263 -14.99 7.82 -14.36
N HIS A 264 -14.95 7.95 -15.68
CA HIS A 264 -15.63 9.03 -16.40
C HIS A 264 -17.10 8.69 -16.68
N ALA A 265 -18.01 9.60 -16.38
CA ALA A 265 -19.42 9.43 -16.71
C ALA A 265 -19.67 9.64 -18.21
N ARG A 266 -20.31 8.66 -18.88
CA ARG A 266 -20.67 8.73 -20.31
C ARG A 266 -21.73 9.79 -20.60
N THR A 267 -22.62 10.04 -19.64
CA THR A 267 -23.70 11.01 -19.70
C THR A 267 -23.84 11.70 -18.35
N ASP A 268 -24.70 12.70 -18.25
CA ASP A 268 -25.04 13.28 -16.95
C ASP A 268 -25.64 12.20 -16.03
N ARG A 269 -25.14 12.14 -14.79
CA ARG A 269 -25.57 11.19 -13.77
C ARG A 269 -25.93 11.91 -12.49
N THR A 270 -27.04 11.51 -11.91
CA THR A 270 -27.37 11.78 -10.52
C THR A 270 -27.47 10.43 -9.83
N VAL A 271 -26.60 10.20 -8.84
CA VAL A 271 -26.49 8.93 -8.12
C VAL A 271 -26.87 9.17 -6.67
N SER A 272 -27.84 8.42 -6.18
CA SER A 272 -28.26 8.41 -4.78
C SER A 272 -27.43 7.39 -4.00
N LEU A 273 -26.94 7.77 -2.82
CA LEU A 273 -26.23 6.89 -1.89
C LEU A 273 -26.90 7.00 -0.51
N PRO A 274 -28.05 6.33 -0.27
CA PRO A 274 -28.83 6.48 0.95
C PRO A 274 -28.05 6.16 2.22
N GLY A 275 -27.18 5.14 2.18
CA GLY A 275 -26.33 4.76 3.32
C GLY A 275 -25.28 5.80 3.70
N LEU A 276 -25.05 6.81 2.86
CA LEU A 276 -24.18 7.96 3.13
C LEU A 276 -24.96 9.28 3.25
N GLU A 277 -26.29 9.24 3.13
CA GLU A 277 -27.16 10.42 3.03
C GLU A 277 -26.68 11.43 1.97
N LEU A 278 -26.19 10.91 0.82
CA LEU A 278 -25.53 11.71 -0.20
C LEU A 278 -26.22 11.52 -1.57
N THR A 279 -26.24 12.59 -2.36
CA THR A 279 -26.57 12.53 -3.79
C THR A 279 -25.45 13.18 -4.57
N LEU A 280 -24.83 12.42 -5.47
CA LEU A 280 -23.76 12.90 -6.34
C LEU A 280 -24.33 13.32 -7.68
N ARG A 281 -23.87 14.47 -8.19
CA ARG A 281 -24.13 14.91 -9.56
C ARG A 281 -22.81 14.89 -10.32
N ILE A 282 -22.74 14.01 -11.33
CA ILE A 282 -21.56 13.83 -12.16
C ILE A 282 -21.96 14.19 -13.58
N PRO A 283 -21.57 15.37 -14.11
CA PRO A 283 -21.90 15.73 -15.47
C PRO A 283 -21.16 14.82 -16.46
N ARG A 284 -21.66 14.74 -17.70
CA ARG A 284 -21.00 14.03 -18.79
C ARG A 284 -19.53 14.45 -18.91
N GLY A 285 -18.63 13.48 -18.95
CA GLY A 285 -17.19 13.68 -18.98
C GLY A 285 -16.55 14.00 -17.64
N GLY A 286 -17.34 14.38 -16.62
CA GLY A 286 -16.91 14.42 -15.23
C GLY A 286 -16.52 13.02 -14.72
N PHE A 287 -15.80 12.95 -13.61
CA PHE A 287 -15.21 11.71 -13.13
C PHE A 287 -15.20 11.57 -11.61
N LEU A 288 -15.08 10.32 -11.17
CA LEU A 288 -14.65 9.97 -9.82
C LEU A 288 -13.18 9.51 -9.87
N ASN A 289 -12.34 10.01 -8.98
CA ASN A 289 -10.98 9.50 -8.83
C ASN A 289 -10.99 8.26 -7.91
N VAL A 290 -10.44 7.15 -8.37
CA VAL A 290 -10.41 5.86 -7.66
C VAL A 290 -9.00 5.41 -7.30
N GLY A 291 -8.01 6.27 -7.49
CA GLY A 291 -6.63 5.93 -7.17
C GLY A 291 -5.64 6.99 -7.60
N TYR A 292 -4.63 7.17 -6.78
CA TYR A 292 -3.42 7.86 -7.15
C TYR A 292 -2.28 6.85 -7.24
N SER A 293 -1.29 7.16 -8.06
CA SER A 293 0.02 6.53 -8.00
C SER A 293 1.08 7.58 -8.36
N VAL A 294 1.56 8.27 -7.35
CA VAL A 294 2.63 9.26 -7.46
C VAL A 294 3.94 8.57 -7.86
N LYS A 295 4.60 9.16 -8.84
CA LYS A 295 5.93 8.79 -9.32
C LYS A 295 6.93 9.78 -8.75
N PHE A 296 8.04 9.26 -8.26
CA PHE A 296 8.95 10.06 -7.45
C PHE A 296 10.22 10.43 -8.22
N ASP A 297 10.72 11.63 -7.98
CA ASP A 297 12.17 11.84 -8.04
C ASP A 297 12.80 11.26 -6.76
N GLY A 298 13.86 10.45 -6.91
CA GLY A 298 14.48 9.78 -5.76
C GLY A 298 15.03 10.74 -4.71
N ARG A 299 15.49 11.94 -5.09
CA ARG A 299 15.96 12.95 -4.13
C ARG A 299 14.80 13.63 -3.43
N GLN A 300 13.68 13.85 -4.12
CA GLN A 300 12.47 14.38 -3.50
C GLN A 300 11.89 13.38 -2.49
N LEU A 301 11.80 12.09 -2.85
CA LEU A 301 11.37 11.04 -1.91
C LEU A 301 12.25 11.04 -0.65
N ALA A 302 13.57 11.07 -0.82
CA ALA A 302 14.49 11.14 0.31
C ALA A 302 14.21 12.37 1.20
N ARG A 303 14.03 13.56 0.62
CA ARG A 303 13.69 14.77 1.39
C ARG A 303 12.34 14.67 2.11
N GLU A 304 11.32 14.07 1.48
CA GLU A 304 10.01 13.87 2.11
C GLU A 304 10.14 13.00 3.37
N VAL A 305 10.94 11.92 3.31
CA VAL A 305 11.18 11.02 4.44
C VAL A 305 12.10 11.64 5.49
N GLU A 306 13.16 12.33 5.08
CA GLU A 306 14.12 13.01 5.96
C GLU A 306 13.46 14.11 6.81
N ALA A 307 12.44 14.79 6.29
CA ALA A 307 11.65 15.77 7.04
C ALA A 307 10.96 15.18 8.29
N HIS A 308 10.84 13.86 8.39
CA HIS A 308 10.28 13.14 9.54
C HIS A 308 11.36 12.52 10.44
N GLY A 309 12.60 13.00 10.35
CA GLY A 309 13.68 12.58 11.24
C GLY A 309 14.30 11.24 10.85
N PHE A 310 14.33 10.95 9.55
CA PHE A 310 15.04 9.81 8.99
C PHE A 310 16.29 10.28 8.25
N GLY A 311 17.24 9.37 8.03
CA GLY A 311 18.36 9.59 7.10
C GLY A 311 18.44 8.44 6.11
N LEU A 312 18.61 8.75 4.82
CA LEU A 312 18.81 7.74 3.78
C LEU A 312 20.11 6.98 4.06
N ARG A 313 20.03 5.65 4.14
CA ARG A 313 21.17 4.76 4.41
C ARG A 313 21.66 4.04 3.18
N ALA A 314 20.73 3.53 2.38
CA ALA A 314 21.03 2.83 1.14
C ALA A 314 19.87 2.96 0.16
N GLN A 315 20.17 2.79 -1.13
CA GLN A 315 19.18 2.72 -2.19
C GLN A 315 19.62 1.73 -3.25
N TRP A 316 18.67 0.96 -3.76
CA TRP A 316 18.86 0.03 -4.86
C TRP A 316 17.88 0.40 -5.95
N ARG A 317 18.37 0.59 -7.17
CA ARG A 317 17.55 1.13 -8.26
C ARG A 317 17.76 0.32 -9.52
N ASP A 318 16.66 0.07 -10.20
CA ASP A 318 16.69 -0.31 -11.60
C ASP A 318 16.72 0.97 -12.45
N SER A 319 17.75 1.12 -13.27
CA SER A 319 17.93 2.32 -14.10
C SER A 319 17.02 2.36 -15.33
N GLU A 320 16.63 1.19 -15.85
CA GLU A 320 15.82 1.07 -17.06
C GLU A 320 14.35 1.31 -16.73
N ALA A 321 13.81 0.51 -15.80
CA ALA A 321 12.45 0.63 -15.31
C ALA A 321 12.25 1.83 -14.37
N ARG A 322 13.33 2.53 -13.98
CA ARG A 322 13.32 3.66 -13.03
C ARG A 322 12.41 3.35 -11.84
N TYR A 323 12.83 2.37 -11.06
CA TYR A 323 12.15 1.92 -9.84
C TYR A 323 13.22 1.73 -8.76
N GLY A 324 12.87 1.92 -7.49
CA GLY A 324 13.85 1.76 -6.42
C GLY A 324 13.32 1.29 -5.09
N LEU A 325 14.22 0.66 -4.33
CA LEU A 325 14.11 0.38 -2.89
C LEU A 325 14.98 1.39 -2.15
N PHE A 326 14.43 2.01 -1.10
CA PHE A 326 15.09 3.03 -0.31
C PHE A 326 15.04 2.65 1.15
N LEU A 327 16.23 2.47 1.76
CA LEU A 327 16.37 2.15 3.17
C LEU A 327 16.75 3.42 3.94
N PHE A 328 15.90 3.79 4.88
CA PHE A 328 16.09 4.89 5.79
C PHE A 328 16.31 4.38 7.22
N ARG A 329 16.99 5.18 8.03
CA ARG A 329 17.18 4.90 9.45
C ARG A 329 16.73 6.09 10.29
N ARG A 330 16.00 5.83 11.36
CA ARG A 330 15.50 6.86 12.26
C ARG A 330 16.68 7.54 12.95
N SER A 331 16.77 8.85 12.79
CA SER A 331 17.81 9.67 13.42
C SER A 331 17.55 9.84 14.92
N SER A 332 18.62 9.98 15.70
CA SER A 332 18.57 10.27 17.13
C SER A 332 18.21 11.73 17.46
N THR A 333 18.22 12.61 16.45
CA THR A 333 17.88 14.03 16.62
C THR A 333 16.37 14.21 16.70
N GLY A 334 15.93 14.76 17.84
CA GLY A 334 14.54 14.91 18.25
C GLY A 334 13.70 15.82 17.36
N SER A 335 12.39 15.75 17.62
CA SER A 335 11.26 16.52 17.07
C SER A 335 11.58 17.66 16.09
N PRO A 336 10.85 17.77 14.96
CA PRO A 336 10.91 19.00 14.16
C PRO A 336 10.56 20.18 15.07
N ALA A 337 11.39 21.22 15.01
CA ALA A 337 11.13 22.48 15.69
C ALA A 337 9.72 22.93 15.29
N ARG A 338 8.84 23.09 16.28
CA ARG A 338 7.58 23.80 16.10
C ARG A 338 7.93 25.23 15.70
N SER A 339 7.63 25.61 14.47
CA SER A 339 7.50 27.00 14.05
C SER A 339 6.04 27.40 14.11
#